data_AF-A0A7G8ITE9-F1
#
_entry.id   AF-A0A7G8ITE9-F1
#
_cell.length_a   1.000
_cell.length_b   1.000
_cell.length_c   1.000
_cell.angle_alpha   90.00
_cell.angle_beta   90.00
_cell.angle_gamma   90.00
#
_symmetry.space_group_name_H-M   'P 1'
#
loop_
_entity.id
_entity.type
_entity.pdbx_description
1 polymer ?
#
loop_
_entity_poly.entity_id
_entity_poly.type
_entity_poly.pdbx_seq_one_letter_code
_entity_poly.pdbx_strand_id
1 'polypeptide(L)'
;MLRRAKAGRISGVTLVLVLTACSGPQRPSWKVFPLPRQMPHDGLAVVSQPDGFGLHFFLETDTDDPAECSPRWFPDAARLFNGNGTAPFSAGLVPREEFFAAVRRSDVRRALQTQLKALCQQRAPEARWRWTPPPNDASELRPVELPAYERRDLLRDPAEEKRLEKELLGDVQKPSQTTGSASRQ
;
A
#
# COMPACT_ATOMS: atom_id res chain seq x y z
N MET A 1 1.98 -1.28 93.02
CA MET A 1 3.38 -1.66 92.73
C MET A 1 3.46 -2.29 91.35
N LEU A 2 4.33 -1.76 90.47
CA LEU A 2 4.65 -2.30 89.14
C LEU A 2 5.28 -3.71 89.22
N ARG A 3 5.04 -4.54 88.19
CA ARG A 3 6.04 -5.42 87.51
C ARG A 3 5.37 -6.07 86.28
N ARG A 4 5.66 -5.56 85.08
CA ARG A 4 6.68 -6.01 84.10
C ARG A 4 6.27 -7.26 83.31
N ALA A 5 6.09 -7.02 82.01
CA ALA A 5 5.91 -7.99 80.95
C ALA A 5 7.12 -8.93 80.76
N LYS A 6 6.88 -10.10 80.16
CA LYS A 6 7.86 -10.80 79.34
C LYS A 6 7.17 -11.53 78.18
N ALA A 7 7.82 -11.41 77.03
CA ALA A 7 7.34 -11.68 75.69
C ALA A 7 7.38 -13.15 75.30
N GLY A 8 6.62 -13.45 74.23
CA GLY A 8 7.20 -14.12 73.08
C GLY A 8 6.71 -15.55 72.84
N ARG A 9 5.87 -15.69 71.81
CA ARG A 9 6.01 -16.63 70.66
C ARG A 9 4.69 -16.62 69.90
N ILE A 10 4.58 -15.74 68.91
CA ILE A 10 3.58 -15.91 67.85
C ILE A 10 4.37 -16.49 66.67
N SER A 11 4.23 -17.81 66.56
CA SER A 11 4.75 -18.63 65.48
C SER A 11 3.78 -18.51 64.30
N GLY A 12 4.32 -18.34 63.09
CA GLY A 12 3.67 -18.73 61.84
C GLY A 12 2.54 -17.83 61.35
N VAL A 13 2.80 -17.11 60.26
CA VAL A 13 2.30 -17.38 58.91
C VAL A 13 2.62 -16.12 58.10
N THR A 14 3.74 -16.16 57.40
CA THR A 14 4.02 -15.17 56.35
C THR A 14 3.17 -15.55 55.15
N LEU A 15 2.02 -14.89 55.00
CA LEU A 15 1.16 -15.01 53.82
C LEU A 15 1.88 -14.37 52.63
N VAL A 16 2.55 -15.18 51.82
CA VAL A 16 3.10 -14.74 50.53
C VAL A 16 1.91 -14.62 49.56
N LEU A 17 1.39 -13.40 49.42
CA LEU A 17 0.45 -13.02 48.37
C LEU A 17 1.21 -12.99 47.03
N VAL A 18 1.21 -14.12 46.32
CA VAL A 18 1.67 -14.18 44.93
C VAL A 18 0.63 -13.45 44.07
N LEU A 19 0.93 -12.21 43.69
CA LEU A 19 0.16 -11.45 42.71
C LEU A 19 0.40 -12.02 41.31
N THR A 20 -0.25 -13.13 40.97
CA THR A 20 -0.39 -13.56 39.57
C THR A 20 -1.44 -12.65 38.90
N ALA A 21 -1.03 -11.47 38.45
CA ALA A 21 -1.83 -10.70 37.51
C ALA A 21 -1.81 -11.43 36.17
N CYS A 22 -2.84 -12.25 35.89
CA CYS A 22 -3.06 -12.79 34.56
C CYS A 22 -3.44 -11.63 33.63
N SER A 23 -2.49 -11.13 32.83
CA SER A 23 -2.81 -10.32 31.66
C SER A 23 -3.62 -11.19 30.70
N GLY A 24 -4.94 -10.99 30.68
CA GLY A 24 -5.82 -11.68 29.73
C GLY A 24 -5.44 -11.36 28.28
N PRO A 25 -5.93 -12.14 27.30
CA PRO A 25 -5.63 -11.91 25.89
C PRO A 25 -5.97 -10.48 25.51
N GLN A 26 -4.95 -9.70 25.14
CA GLN A 26 -5.16 -8.31 24.79
C GLN A 26 -5.95 -8.26 23.48
N ARG A 27 -7.02 -7.46 23.44
CA ARG A 27 -7.86 -7.34 22.25
C ARG A 27 -7.27 -6.30 21.29
N PRO A 28 -7.49 -6.45 19.97
CA PRO A 28 -7.15 -5.39 19.02
C PRO A 28 -7.90 -4.10 19.35
N SER A 29 -7.19 -2.96 19.32
CA SER A 29 -7.79 -1.66 19.63
C SER A 29 -8.68 -1.15 18.50
N TRP A 30 -8.49 -1.66 17.28
CA TRP A 30 -9.18 -1.21 16.06
C TRP A 30 -9.06 0.30 15.82
N LYS A 31 -8.01 0.93 16.36
CA LYS A 31 -7.71 2.33 16.10
C LYS A 31 -7.43 2.49 14.60
N VAL A 32 -8.13 3.44 13.97
CA VAL A 32 -7.95 3.79 12.56
C VAL A 32 -7.47 5.23 12.48
N PHE A 33 -6.35 5.48 11.81
CA PHE A 33 -5.79 6.82 11.71
C PHE A 33 -4.96 7.01 10.42
N PRO A 34 -4.85 8.24 9.88
CA PRO A 34 -3.98 8.52 8.75
C PRO A 34 -2.53 8.21 9.11
N LEU A 35 -1.83 7.47 8.25
CA LEU A 35 -0.41 7.21 8.36
C LEU A 35 0.22 7.46 6.99
N PRO A 36 0.60 8.73 6.70
CA PRO A 36 1.18 9.11 5.41
C PRO A 36 2.48 8.37 5.11
N ARG A 37 2.77 8.18 3.82
CA ARG A 37 4.03 7.64 3.32
C ARG A 37 4.86 8.70 2.63
N GLN A 38 4.29 9.31 1.60
CA GLN A 38 4.94 10.30 0.77
C GLN A 38 4.22 11.64 0.85
N MET A 39 2.89 11.61 0.90
CA MET A 39 2.05 12.79 0.94
C MET A 39 0.86 12.62 1.89
N PRO A 40 0.21 13.71 2.32
CA PRO A 40 -1.01 13.59 3.10
C PRO A 40 -2.05 12.67 2.43
N HIS A 41 -2.78 11.91 3.23
CA HIS A 41 -3.91 11.06 2.79
C HIS A 41 -3.57 9.83 1.92
N ASP A 42 -2.30 9.55 1.66
CA ASP A 42 -1.85 8.38 0.86
C ASP A 42 -1.70 7.08 1.67
N GLY A 43 -2.07 7.10 2.96
CA GLY A 43 -1.92 5.94 3.82
C GLY A 43 -2.86 5.93 5.03
N LEU A 44 -3.28 4.73 5.41
CA LEU A 44 -4.21 4.50 6.52
C LEU A 44 -3.74 3.34 7.40
N ALA A 45 -3.55 3.61 8.69
CA ALA A 45 -3.24 2.60 9.69
C ALA A 45 -4.52 2.04 10.32
N VAL A 46 -4.56 0.71 10.49
CA VAL A 46 -5.65 -0.03 11.14
C VAL A 46 -5.04 -0.99 12.15
N VAL A 47 -5.25 -0.74 13.45
CA VAL A 47 -4.73 -1.60 14.53
C VAL A 47 -5.64 -2.82 14.74
N SER A 48 -5.53 -3.78 13.82
CA SER A 48 -6.38 -4.97 13.75
C SER A 48 -5.92 -6.14 14.63
N GLN A 49 -4.77 -6.02 15.29
CA GLN A 49 -4.20 -7.06 16.15
C GLN A 49 -3.88 -6.52 17.56
N PRO A 50 -3.64 -7.41 18.54
CA PRO A 50 -3.16 -7.03 19.87
C PRO A 50 -1.85 -6.24 19.81
N ASP A 51 -1.43 -5.66 20.92
CA ASP A 51 -0.13 -4.98 21.10
C ASP A 51 0.22 -3.88 20.09
N GLY A 52 -0.79 -3.30 19.42
CA GLY A 52 -0.58 -2.24 18.45
C GLY A 52 -0.16 -2.73 17.07
N PHE A 53 -0.21 -4.04 16.82
CA PHE A 53 -0.01 -4.59 15.48
C PHE A 53 -1.25 -4.39 14.60
N GLY A 54 -1.07 -4.41 13.29
CA GLY A 54 -2.19 -4.36 12.37
C GLY A 54 -1.78 -4.23 10.92
N LEU A 55 -2.48 -3.35 10.20
CA LEU A 55 -2.34 -3.14 8.78
C LEU A 55 -2.06 -1.67 8.47
N HIS A 56 -1.20 -1.43 7.50
CA HIS A 56 -1.00 -0.12 6.89
C HIS A 56 -1.39 -0.22 5.42
N PHE A 57 -2.51 0.43 5.08
CA PHE A 57 -3.04 0.48 3.73
C PHE A 57 -2.38 1.58 2.95
N PHE A 58 -2.06 1.30 1.69
CA PHE A 58 -1.59 2.27 0.72
C PHE A 58 -2.77 2.76 -0.10
N LEU A 59 -2.98 4.07 -0.12
CA LEU A 59 -4.13 4.69 -0.73
C LEU A 59 -3.73 5.38 -2.01
N GLU A 60 -4.47 5.10 -3.06
CA GLU A 60 -4.20 5.57 -4.40
C GLU A 60 -5.52 5.86 -5.11
N THR A 61 -5.46 6.79 -6.06
CA THR A 61 -6.60 7.22 -6.85
C THR A 61 -6.36 6.93 -8.33
N ASP A 62 -7.39 6.44 -8.99
CA ASP A 62 -7.45 6.37 -10.44
C ASP A 62 -7.88 7.73 -11.00
N THR A 63 -7.10 8.23 -11.96
CA THR A 63 -7.34 9.48 -12.69
C THR A 63 -7.13 9.25 -14.20
N ASP A 64 -7.35 8.03 -14.69
CA ASP A 64 -7.19 7.70 -16.11
C ASP A 64 -8.21 8.50 -16.96
N ASP A 65 -9.41 8.79 -16.42
CA ASP A 65 -10.33 9.79 -16.96
C ASP A 65 -10.06 11.17 -16.30
N PRO A 66 -9.69 12.23 -17.06
CA PRO A 66 -9.40 13.54 -16.47
C PRO A 66 -10.61 14.20 -15.80
N ALA A 67 -11.84 13.78 -16.12
CA ALA A 67 -13.07 14.32 -15.53
C ALA A 67 -13.48 13.61 -14.23
N GLU A 68 -12.93 12.43 -13.93
CA GLU A 68 -13.34 11.60 -12.81
C GLU A 68 -12.15 11.09 -12.01
N CYS A 69 -12.28 11.11 -10.69
CA CYS A 69 -11.26 10.60 -9.80
C CYS A 69 -11.89 9.65 -8.79
N SER A 70 -11.35 8.43 -8.71
CA SER A 70 -11.93 7.34 -7.94
C SER A 70 -10.86 6.53 -7.20
N PRO A 71 -11.20 5.70 -6.20
CA PRO A 71 -10.23 4.81 -5.58
C PRO A 71 -9.59 3.84 -6.58
N ARG A 72 -8.28 3.66 -6.50
CA ARG A 72 -7.58 2.52 -7.10
C ARG A 72 -7.23 1.52 -5.99
N TRP A 73 -7.87 0.34 -6.02
CA TRP A 73 -7.79 -0.62 -4.93
C TRP A 73 -6.57 -1.54 -5.03
N PHE A 74 -5.72 -1.50 -4.00
CA PHE A 74 -4.59 -2.39 -3.81
C PHE A 74 -4.77 -3.17 -2.50
N PRO A 75 -5.07 -4.48 -2.54
CA PRO A 75 -5.27 -5.29 -1.32
C PRO A 75 -3.96 -5.63 -0.60
N ASP A 76 -2.80 -5.21 -1.14
CA ASP A 76 -1.47 -5.47 -0.61
C ASP A 76 -1.12 -4.42 0.46
N ALA A 77 -1.46 -4.73 1.71
CA ALA A 77 -1.14 -3.90 2.87
C ALA A 77 0.21 -4.27 3.49
N ALA A 78 0.84 -3.32 4.19
CA ALA A 78 2.02 -3.60 4.99
C ALA A 78 1.66 -3.94 6.44
N ARG A 79 2.54 -4.67 7.13
CA ARG A 79 2.35 -4.94 8.57
C ARG A 79 2.59 -3.65 9.32
N LEU A 80 1.61 -3.22 10.12
CA LEU A 80 1.74 -2.10 11.05
C LEU A 80 2.32 -2.60 12.38
N PHE A 81 3.26 -1.84 12.92
CA PHE A 81 3.85 -2.00 14.24
C PHE A 81 3.63 -0.74 15.08
N ASN A 82 3.53 -0.91 16.40
CA ASN A 82 3.42 0.20 17.35
C ASN A 82 2.25 1.17 17.08
N GLY A 83 1.14 0.69 16.51
CA GLY A 83 -0.03 1.51 16.13
C GLY A 83 -0.78 2.15 17.31
N ASN A 84 -0.63 1.59 18.52
CA ASN A 84 -1.14 2.19 19.75
C ASN A 84 -0.15 3.17 20.41
N GLY A 85 1.10 3.19 19.97
CA GLY A 85 2.14 4.07 20.51
C GLY A 85 2.25 5.40 19.76
N THR A 86 3.38 6.06 19.96
CA THR A 86 3.68 7.40 19.42
C THR A 86 4.50 7.39 18.14
N ALA A 87 5.13 6.25 17.80
CA ALA A 87 5.98 6.08 16.63
C ALA A 87 5.57 4.81 15.86
N PRO A 88 4.40 4.81 15.20
CA PRO A 88 3.98 3.70 14.35
C PRO A 88 4.88 3.61 13.12
N PHE A 89 5.17 2.39 12.69
CA PHE A 89 5.92 2.13 11.46
C PHE A 89 5.42 0.86 10.79
N SER A 90 5.81 0.67 9.53
CA SER A 90 5.33 -0.43 8.70
C SER A 90 6.47 -1.17 8.04
N ALA A 91 6.38 -2.50 7.95
CA ALA A 91 7.39 -3.34 7.30
C ALA A 91 6.80 -4.65 6.79
N GLY A 92 7.24 -5.10 5.62
CA GLY A 92 6.78 -6.37 5.03
C GLY A 92 5.32 -6.33 4.56
N LEU A 93 4.96 -7.28 3.68
CA LEU A 93 3.60 -7.44 3.19
C LEU A 93 2.80 -8.36 4.11
N VAL A 94 1.48 -8.15 4.14
CA VAL A 94 0.53 -9.00 4.87
C VAL A 94 -0.33 -9.79 3.89
N PRO A 95 -0.88 -10.95 4.31
CA PRO A 95 -1.86 -11.67 3.51
C PRO A 95 -3.08 -10.80 3.16
N ARG A 96 -3.58 -10.91 1.93
CA ARG A 96 -4.71 -10.11 1.41
C ARG A 96 -6.00 -10.37 2.19
N GLU A 97 -6.13 -11.54 2.80
CA GLU A 97 -7.25 -11.94 3.64
C GLU A 97 -7.40 -11.02 4.86
N GLU A 98 -6.30 -10.51 5.41
CA GLU A 98 -6.34 -9.54 6.51
C GLU A 98 -6.85 -8.18 6.05
N PHE A 99 -6.46 -7.73 4.84
CA PHE A 99 -7.01 -6.53 4.21
C PHE A 99 -8.53 -6.68 4.05
N PHE A 100 -8.97 -7.78 3.43
CA PHE A 100 -10.39 -8.10 3.23
C PHE A 100 -11.17 -8.12 4.56
N ALA A 101 -10.60 -8.71 5.61
CA ALA A 101 -11.21 -8.72 6.94
C ALA A 101 -11.37 -7.32 7.53
N ALA A 102 -10.37 -6.46 7.37
CA ALA A 102 -10.41 -5.10 7.90
C ALA A 102 -11.39 -4.20 7.12
N VAL A 103 -11.43 -4.26 5.79
CA VAL A 103 -12.32 -3.42 4.98
C VAL A 103 -13.80 -3.79 5.09
N ARG A 104 -14.14 -4.98 5.61
CA ARG A 104 -15.54 -5.31 5.97
C ARG A 104 -16.10 -4.38 7.06
N ARG A 105 -15.24 -3.85 7.94
CA ARG A 105 -15.67 -2.95 9.01
C ARG A 105 -16.10 -1.58 8.47
N SER A 106 -17.14 -1.01 9.07
CA SER A 106 -17.72 0.27 8.64
C SER A 106 -16.86 1.49 8.99
N ASP A 107 -16.14 1.44 10.12
CA ASP A 107 -15.20 2.48 10.56
C ASP A 107 -14.00 2.60 9.61
N VAL A 108 -13.42 1.45 9.22
CA VAL A 108 -12.34 1.37 8.23
C VAL A 108 -12.81 1.92 6.87
N ARG A 109 -13.98 1.50 6.36
CA ARG A 109 -14.52 2.00 5.09
C ARG A 109 -14.78 3.50 5.10
N ARG A 110 -15.29 4.03 6.21
CA ARG A 110 -15.52 5.47 6.36
C ARG A 110 -14.19 6.22 6.31
N ALA A 111 -13.18 5.75 7.04
CA ALA A 111 -11.86 6.37 7.05
C ALA A 111 -11.20 6.31 5.66
N LEU A 112 -11.29 5.17 4.96
CA LEU A 112 -10.85 5.00 3.58
C LEU A 112 -11.50 6.04 2.66
N GLN A 113 -12.83 6.16 2.70
CA GLN A 113 -13.56 7.11 1.87
C GLN A 113 -13.14 8.56 2.15
N THR A 114 -12.93 8.91 3.42
CA THR A 114 -12.45 10.25 3.80
C THR A 114 -11.05 10.52 3.27
N GLN A 115 -10.10 9.60 3.49
CA GLN A 115 -8.71 9.80 3.04
C GLN A 115 -8.61 9.81 1.51
N LEU A 116 -9.26 8.88 0.81
CA LEU A 116 -9.22 8.82 -0.65
C LEU A 116 -9.89 10.04 -1.31
N LYS A 117 -10.98 10.56 -0.73
CA LYS A 117 -11.60 11.80 -1.22
C LYS A 117 -10.65 13.00 -1.06
N ALA A 118 -9.94 13.10 0.07
CA ALA A 118 -8.96 14.16 0.28
C ALA A 118 -7.75 14.02 -0.66
N LEU A 119 -7.24 12.80 -0.84
CA LEU A 119 -6.17 12.51 -1.80
C LEU A 119 -6.56 12.89 -3.23
N CYS A 120 -7.80 12.59 -3.62
CA CYS A 120 -8.37 12.95 -4.90
C CYS A 120 -8.40 14.47 -5.12
N GLN A 121 -8.88 15.23 -4.13
CA GLN A 121 -8.90 16.71 -4.19
C GLN A 121 -7.50 17.30 -4.32
N GLN A 122 -6.48 16.64 -3.75
CA GLN A 122 -5.10 17.10 -3.85
C GLN A 122 -4.46 16.78 -5.22
N ARG A 123 -4.78 15.62 -5.80
CA ARG A 123 -4.14 15.15 -7.05
C ARG A 123 -4.87 15.59 -8.32
N ALA A 124 -6.19 15.68 -8.27
CA ALA A 124 -7.05 16.02 -9.40
C ALA A 124 -8.16 17.00 -8.94
N PRO A 125 -7.82 18.27 -8.66
CA PRO A 125 -8.74 19.23 -8.03
C PRO A 125 -9.98 19.55 -8.89
N GLU A 126 -9.87 19.42 -10.21
CA GLU A 126 -10.96 19.67 -11.15
C GLU A 126 -11.82 18.42 -11.43
N ALA A 127 -11.35 17.23 -11.04
CA ALA A 127 -12.04 15.98 -11.29
C ALA A 127 -13.19 15.75 -10.30
N ARG A 128 -14.26 15.14 -10.78
CA ARG A 128 -15.38 14.74 -9.93
C ARG A 128 -15.01 13.49 -9.13
N TRP A 129 -15.12 13.59 -7.81
CA TRP A 129 -14.97 12.43 -6.93
C TRP A 129 -16.06 11.38 -7.14
N ARG A 130 -15.64 10.12 -7.36
CA ARG A 130 -16.52 8.94 -7.37
C ARG A 130 -16.02 7.88 -6.41
N TRP A 131 -16.84 7.53 -5.44
CA TRP A 131 -16.55 6.43 -4.53
C TRP A 131 -16.90 5.07 -5.16
N THR A 132 -15.94 4.15 -5.11
CA THR A 132 -16.14 2.71 -5.33
C THR A 132 -15.75 2.00 -4.04
N PRO A 133 -16.52 1.04 -3.51
CA PRO A 133 -16.14 0.35 -2.28
C PRO A 133 -14.90 -0.55 -2.50
N PRO A 134 -14.09 -0.80 -1.45
CA PRO A 134 -12.99 -1.74 -1.54
C PRO A 134 -13.49 -3.18 -1.76
N PRO A 135 -12.67 -4.01 -2.43
CA PRO A 135 -12.97 -5.43 -2.61
C PRO A 135 -12.98 -6.15 -1.26
N ASN A 136 -14.00 -6.98 -1.03
CA ASN A 136 -14.13 -7.75 0.21
C ASN A 136 -13.57 -9.18 0.09
N ASP A 137 -13.20 -9.59 -1.11
CA ASP A 137 -12.52 -10.85 -1.37
C ASP A 137 -11.75 -10.79 -2.71
N ALA A 138 -11.01 -11.87 -3.01
CA ALA A 138 -10.13 -11.93 -4.16
C ALA A 138 -10.86 -11.93 -5.52
N SER A 139 -12.12 -12.38 -5.58
CA SER A 139 -12.89 -12.44 -6.83
C SER A 139 -13.36 -11.07 -7.31
N GLU A 140 -13.46 -10.10 -6.40
CA GLU A 140 -13.80 -8.71 -6.71
C GLU A 140 -12.59 -7.89 -7.20
N LEU A 141 -11.38 -8.46 -7.15
CA LEU A 141 -10.17 -7.79 -7.62
C LEU A 141 -10.16 -7.70 -9.14
N ARG A 142 -10.12 -6.48 -9.66
CA ARG A 142 -9.88 -6.22 -11.07
C ARG A 142 -8.36 -6.23 -11.30
N PRO A 143 -7.83 -7.09 -12.19
CA PRO A 143 -6.43 -7.01 -12.59
C PRO A 143 -6.10 -5.62 -13.10
N VAL A 144 -4.94 -5.09 -12.70
CA VAL A 144 -4.42 -3.86 -13.30
C VAL A 144 -4.01 -4.21 -14.72
N GLU A 145 -4.67 -3.61 -15.70
CA GLU A 145 -4.20 -3.65 -17.09
C GLU A 145 -2.86 -2.92 -17.13
N LEU A 146 -1.83 -3.60 -17.63
CA LEU A 146 -0.51 -3.01 -17.80
C LEU A 146 -0.18 -3.00 -19.30
N PRO A 147 -0.70 -2.01 -20.06
CA PRO A 147 -0.58 -1.97 -21.53
C PRO A 147 0.86 -2.07 -22.03
N ALA A 148 1.83 -1.68 -21.19
CA ALA A 148 3.25 -1.80 -21.50
C ALA A 148 3.73 -3.25 -21.71
N TYR A 149 3.11 -4.25 -21.06
CA TYR A 149 3.44 -5.67 -21.23
C TYR A 149 2.62 -6.36 -22.33
N GLU A 150 1.56 -5.71 -22.82
CA GLU A 150 0.69 -6.25 -23.88
C GLU A 150 1.12 -5.80 -25.29
N ARG A 151 1.99 -4.79 -25.37
CA ARG A 151 2.66 -4.47 -26.63
C ARG A 151 3.55 -5.64 -27.01
N ARG A 152 3.41 -6.15 -28.23
CA ARG A 152 4.45 -6.96 -28.90
C ARG A 152 5.79 -6.30 -28.63
N ASP A 153 6.79 -7.09 -28.23
CA ASP A 153 8.12 -6.64 -27.81
C ASP A 153 8.52 -5.31 -28.47
N LEU A 154 8.85 -4.32 -27.65
CA LEU A 154 9.39 -3.03 -28.13
C LEU A 154 10.69 -3.21 -28.94
N LEU A 155 11.29 -4.40 -28.84
CA LEU A 155 12.43 -4.82 -29.61
C LEU A 155 11.93 -5.65 -30.80
N ARG A 156 12.06 -5.08 -31.99
CA ARG A 156 11.91 -5.83 -33.24
C ARG A 156 12.85 -7.05 -33.21
N ASP A 157 12.43 -8.14 -33.86
CA ASP A 157 13.29 -9.31 -34.00
C ASP A 157 14.67 -8.90 -34.57
N PRO A 158 15.80 -9.28 -33.93
CA PRO A 158 17.12 -8.84 -34.34
C PRO A 158 17.48 -9.17 -35.79
N ALA A 159 16.93 -10.24 -36.36
CA ALA A 159 17.17 -10.60 -37.75
C ALA A 159 16.40 -9.68 -38.70
N GLU A 160 15.19 -9.25 -38.33
CA GLU A 160 14.43 -8.27 -39.09
C GLU A 160 15.09 -6.90 -39.09
N GLU A 161 15.58 -6.44 -37.93
CA GLU A 161 16.27 -5.15 -37.82
C GLU A 161 17.57 -5.13 -38.66
N LYS A 162 18.33 -6.23 -38.63
CA LYS A 162 19.54 -6.40 -39.43
C LYS A 162 19.28 -6.45 -40.94
N ARG A 163 18.11 -6.96 -41.36
CA ARG A 163 17.70 -6.94 -42.77
C ARG A 163 17.39 -5.50 -43.21
N LEU A 164 16.64 -4.78 -42.40
CA LEU A 164 16.26 -3.39 -42.62
C LEU A 164 17.49 -2.47 -42.68
N GLU A 165 18.44 -2.66 -41.77
CA GLU A 165 19.72 -1.95 -41.76
C GLU A 165 20.50 -2.18 -43.07
N LYS A 166 20.57 -3.42 -43.56
CA LYS A 166 21.25 -3.73 -44.83
C LYS A 166 20.57 -3.11 -46.04
N GLU A 167 19.25 -3.06 -46.06
CA GLU A 167 18.49 -2.39 -47.13
C GLU A 167 18.75 -0.88 -47.11
N LEU A 168 18.70 -0.27 -45.92
CA LEU A 168 18.94 1.16 -45.75
C LEU A 168 20.39 1.57 -46.09
N LEU A 169 21.37 0.77 -45.69
CA LEU A 169 22.78 0.99 -46.01
C LEU A 169 23.11 0.59 -47.45
N GLY A 170 22.38 -0.35 -48.04
CA GLY A 170 22.53 -0.79 -49.43
C GLY A 170 22.18 0.30 -50.44
N ASP A 171 21.22 1.17 -50.12
CA ASP A 171 20.87 2.33 -50.95
C ASP A 171 21.93 3.44 -50.93
N VAL A 172 22.80 3.50 -49.92
CA VAL A 172 23.95 4.43 -49.88
C VAL A 172 25.06 4.00 -50.87
N GLN A 173 25.02 2.75 -51.36
CA GLN A 173 26.03 2.20 -52.27
C GLN A 173 25.62 2.19 -53.75
N LYS A 174 24.48 2.75 -54.15
CA LYS A 174 24.17 2.95 -55.58
C LYS A 174 25.00 4.12 -56.12
N PRO A 175 25.96 3.90 -57.05
CA PRO A 175 26.70 5.00 -57.64
C PRO A 175 25.73 5.89 -58.43
N SER A 176 25.73 7.18 -58.11
CA SER A 176 25.05 8.21 -58.89
C SER A 176 25.49 8.10 -60.36
N GLN A 177 24.60 7.68 -61.24
CA GLN A 177 24.83 7.76 -62.68
C GLN A 177 24.60 9.20 -63.13
N THR A 178 25.62 10.05 -62.98
CA THR A 178 25.69 11.34 -63.68
C THR A 178 26.24 11.12 -65.08
N THR A 179 25.36 10.80 -66.04
CA THR A 179 25.67 11.02 -67.46
C THR A 179 25.45 12.49 -67.79
N GLY A 180 26.53 13.28 -67.72
CA GLY A 180 26.56 14.63 -68.26
C GLY A 180 26.69 14.61 -69.78
N SER A 181 25.65 15.06 -70.50
CA SER A 181 25.79 15.57 -71.86
C SER A 181 25.12 16.94 -71.93
N ALA A 182 25.93 17.98 -71.76
CA ALA A 182 25.56 19.33 -72.13
C ALA A 182 25.84 19.49 -73.63
N SER A 183 24.79 19.44 -74.44
CA SER A 183 24.83 19.87 -75.84
C SER A 183 24.54 21.38 -75.86
N ARG A 184 25.54 22.19 -76.21
CA ARG A 184 25.34 23.62 -76.51
C ARG A 184 24.79 23.75 -77.92
N GLN A 185 23.69 24.49 -78.06
CA GLN A 185 23.37 25.29 -79.25
C GLN A 185 23.06 26.70 -78.78
#